data_AF-A0A956VUI0-F1
#
_entry.id   AF-A0A956VUI0-F1
#
_cell.length_a   1.000
_cell.length_b   1.000
_cell.length_c   1.000
_cell.angle_alpha   90.00
_cell.angle_beta   90.00
_cell.angle_gamma   90.00
#
_symmetry.space_group_name_H-M   'P 1'
#
loop_
_entity.id
_entity.type
_entity.pdbx_description
1 polymer ?
#
loop_
_entity_poly.entity_id
_entity_poly.type
_entity_poly.pdbx_seq_one_letter_code
_entity_poly.pdbx_strand_id
1 'polypeptide(L)'
;GTLIDVVGTGGDGTTKFNISTIAAFVVAGTGVKVAKHGNRSNRRAGSADVLEALGATLQTTPEQAAACLEEVGIVFLFAPSYHPAMRFAIGPRRDIRARTVFNILGPLTNPASPTNMLVGVYAPELTEPMARTLGQMGRRAAYVVHGTYGDGRGLDEMLTTGPSRISHLRNGTVRTFDFDPADLGFARATLEDIRG
;
A
#
# COMPACT_ATOMS: atom_id res chain seq x y z
N GLY A 1 18.67 6.36 6.82
CA GLY A 1 18.62 6.00 5.39
C GLY A 1 17.22 6.19 4.85
N THR A 2 16.95 5.81 3.61
CA THR A 2 15.58 5.75 3.04
C THR A 2 14.97 4.39 3.36
N LEU A 3 13.78 4.38 3.95
CA LEU A 3 12.97 3.18 4.19
C LEU A 3 11.61 3.39 3.53
N ILE A 4 11.21 2.44 2.68
CA ILE A 4 9.99 2.52 1.89
C ILE A 4 8.93 1.52 2.38
N ASP A 5 7.67 1.93 2.35
CA ASP A 5 6.52 1.03 2.35
C ASP A 5 5.67 1.26 1.09
N VAL A 6 5.11 0.19 0.55
CA VAL A 6 4.22 0.18 -0.61
C VAL A 6 2.95 -0.55 -0.20
N VAL A 7 1.85 0.18 0.02
CA VAL A 7 0.66 -0.35 0.68
C VAL A 7 -0.60 0.33 0.15
N GLY A 8 -1.72 -0.38 0.17
CA GLY A 8 -3.03 0.16 -0.20
C GLY A 8 -4.03 0.07 0.95
N THR A 9 -5.08 0.89 0.90
CA THR A 9 -6.22 0.78 1.83
C THR A 9 -7.04 -0.49 1.60
N GLY A 10 -6.93 -1.10 0.42
CA GLY A 10 -7.79 -2.17 -0.05
C GLY A 10 -9.24 -1.71 -0.27
N GLY A 11 -10.13 -2.68 -0.47
CA GLY A 11 -11.59 -2.44 -0.49
C GLY A 11 -12.16 -1.92 -1.82
N ASP A 12 -11.44 -2.03 -2.92
CA ASP A 12 -11.90 -1.68 -4.28
C ASP A 12 -12.70 -2.81 -4.98
N GLY A 13 -12.79 -4.00 -4.39
CA GLY A 13 -13.60 -5.12 -4.92
C GLY A 13 -13.09 -5.76 -6.21
N THR A 14 -11.91 -5.39 -6.70
CA THR A 14 -11.34 -5.92 -7.96
C THR A 14 -10.53 -7.21 -7.76
N THR A 15 -10.41 -8.04 -8.79
CA THR A 15 -9.54 -9.24 -8.79
C THR A 15 -8.27 -8.92 -9.55
N LYS A 16 -7.36 -8.17 -8.93
CA LYS A 16 -6.01 -7.92 -9.47
C LYS A 16 -4.99 -8.89 -8.88
N PHE A 17 -3.88 -9.10 -9.59
CA PHE A 17 -2.70 -9.68 -8.94
C PHE A 17 -2.13 -8.72 -7.87
N ASN A 18 -1.21 -9.21 -7.04
CA ASN A 18 -0.66 -8.46 -5.90
C ASN A 18 0.38 -7.40 -6.32
N ILE A 19 -0.06 -6.35 -7.01
CA ILE A 19 0.75 -5.25 -7.56
C ILE A 19 1.71 -4.68 -6.50
N SER A 20 1.19 -4.24 -5.35
CA SER A 20 2.02 -3.66 -4.29
C SER A 20 3.05 -4.63 -3.68
N THR A 21 2.81 -5.94 -3.73
CA THR A 21 3.81 -6.95 -3.27
C THR A 21 4.93 -7.07 -4.29
N ILE A 22 4.60 -7.15 -5.57
CA ILE A 22 5.60 -7.23 -6.65
C ILE A 22 6.43 -5.94 -6.68
N ALA A 23 5.78 -4.77 -6.58
CA ALA A 23 6.47 -3.48 -6.51
C ALA A 23 7.47 -3.41 -5.33
N ALA A 24 7.12 -3.97 -4.18
CA ALA A 24 8.03 -4.02 -3.03
C ALA A 24 9.31 -4.81 -3.33
N PHE A 25 9.21 -5.96 -4.00
CA PHE A 25 10.39 -6.72 -4.44
C PHE A 25 11.22 -5.97 -5.49
N VAL A 26 10.57 -5.33 -6.46
CA VAL A 26 11.28 -4.52 -7.47
C VAL A 26 12.06 -3.38 -6.80
N VAL A 27 11.45 -2.66 -5.87
CA VAL A 27 12.13 -1.59 -5.10
C VAL A 27 13.29 -2.16 -4.28
N ALA A 28 13.08 -3.26 -3.57
CA ALA A 28 14.15 -3.90 -2.79
C ALA A 28 15.33 -4.33 -3.68
N GLY A 29 15.06 -4.82 -4.89
CA GLY A 29 16.07 -5.19 -5.88
C GLY A 29 16.96 -4.02 -6.35
N THR A 30 16.54 -2.76 -6.11
CA THR A 30 17.38 -1.57 -6.37
C THR A 30 18.34 -1.23 -5.23
N GLY A 31 18.32 -2.00 -4.13
CA GLY A 31 19.12 -1.77 -2.92
C GLY A 31 18.46 -0.82 -1.91
N VAL A 32 17.24 -0.35 -2.17
CA VAL A 32 16.48 0.46 -1.21
C VAL A 32 15.76 -0.45 -0.23
N LYS A 33 15.87 -0.15 1.08
CA LYS A 33 15.21 -0.93 2.12
C LYS A 33 13.69 -0.80 2.06
N VAL A 34 12.98 -1.91 2.16
CA VAL A 34 11.50 -1.97 2.13
C VAL A 34 10.96 -2.64 3.39
N ALA A 35 10.17 -1.90 4.17
CA ALA A 35 9.39 -2.44 5.28
C ALA A 35 7.92 -2.45 4.88
N LYS A 36 7.50 -3.51 4.19
CA LYS A 36 6.12 -3.61 3.67
C LYS A 36 5.17 -3.99 4.80
N HIS A 37 4.20 -3.12 5.11
CA HIS A 37 3.14 -3.45 6.05
C HIS A 37 1.95 -4.07 5.29
N GLY A 38 1.38 -5.15 5.82
CA GLY A 38 0.27 -5.81 5.14
C GLY A 38 -0.56 -6.69 6.06
N ASN A 39 -1.75 -7.02 5.60
CA ASN A 39 -2.69 -7.89 6.31
C ASN A 39 -3.11 -9.05 5.41
N ARG A 40 -3.77 -10.05 6.00
CA ARG A 40 -4.48 -11.07 5.24
C ARG A 40 -5.74 -10.45 4.65
N SER A 41 -5.95 -10.66 3.36
CA SER A 41 -7.08 -10.11 2.63
C SER A 41 -8.30 -11.04 2.74
N ASN A 42 -9.50 -10.49 2.57
CA ASN A 42 -10.71 -11.29 2.33
C ASN A 42 -10.88 -11.66 0.84
N ARG A 43 -9.95 -11.24 -0.03
CA ARG A 43 -9.91 -11.64 -1.45
C ARG A 43 -9.28 -13.03 -1.59
N ARG A 44 -9.39 -13.60 -2.80
CA ARG A 44 -8.87 -14.94 -3.14
C ARG A 44 -7.39 -15.14 -2.79
N ALA A 45 -6.54 -14.12 -2.97
CA ALA A 45 -5.14 -14.13 -2.55
C ALA A 45 -4.64 -12.71 -2.23
N GLY A 46 -4.38 -12.39 -0.96
CA GLY A 46 -3.74 -11.14 -0.55
C GLY A 46 -2.21 -11.25 -0.48
N SER A 47 -1.55 -10.15 -0.10
CA SER A 47 -0.08 -10.10 0.01
C SER A 47 0.46 -11.17 0.96
N ALA A 48 -0.20 -11.37 2.11
CA ALA A 48 0.17 -12.39 3.08
C ALA A 48 0.11 -13.80 2.48
N ASP A 49 -0.98 -14.12 1.77
CA ASP A 49 -1.21 -15.45 1.18
C ASP A 49 -0.18 -15.74 0.07
N VAL A 50 0.14 -14.74 -0.77
CA VAL A 50 1.19 -14.87 -1.79
C VAL A 50 2.56 -15.10 -1.16
N LEU A 51 2.90 -14.36 -0.11
CA LEU A 51 4.20 -14.51 0.55
C LEU A 51 4.33 -15.86 1.25
N GLU A 52 3.29 -16.36 1.92
CA GLU A 52 3.27 -17.71 2.49
C GLU A 52 3.44 -18.79 1.42
N ALA A 53 2.74 -18.65 0.28
CA ALA A 53 2.85 -19.58 -0.84
C ALA A 53 4.27 -19.61 -1.45
N LEU A 54 5.01 -18.50 -1.36
CA LEU A 54 6.42 -18.39 -1.75
C LEU A 54 7.39 -18.88 -0.66
N GLY A 55 6.89 -19.37 0.48
CA GLY A 55 7.69 -19.91 1.58
C GLY A 55 8.15 -18.89 2.62
N ALA A 56 7.62 -17.67 2.61
CA ALA A 56 7.97 -16.65 3.61
C ALA A 56 7.32 -16.95 4.97
N THR A 57 8.06 -16.69 6.05
CA THR A 57 7.51 -16.70 7.41
C THR A 57 6.89 -15.35 7.73
N LEU A 58 5.56 -15.30 7.94
CA LEU A 58 4.87 -14.03 8.22
C LEU A 58 4.93 -13.58 9.68
N GLN A 59 5.01 -14.54 10.61
CA GLN A 59 5.01 -14.25 12.03
C GLN A 59 6.46 -14.08 12.50
N THR A 60 6.88 -12.82 12.61
CA THR A 60 8.21 -12.44 13.08
C THR A 60 8.11 -11.62 14.35
N THR A 61 9.10 -11.78 15.25
CA THR A 61 9.32 -10.80 16.32
C THR A 61 9.89 -9.49 15.75
N PRO A 62 9.85 -8.37 16.49
CA PRO A 62 10.51 -7.14 16.07
C PRO A 62 12.00 -7.31 15.74
N GLU A 63 12.70 -8.14 16.51
CA GLU A 63 14.14 -8.41 16.33
C GLU A 63 14.41 -9.19 15.05
N GLN A 64 13.61 -10.23 14.78
CA GLN A 64 13.70 -11.01 13.54
C GLN A 64 13.39 -10.15 12.31
N ALA A 65 12.37 -9.27 12.42
CA ALA A 65 12.02 -8.37 11.34
C ALA A 65 13.12 -7.33 11.06
N ALA A 66 13.73 -6.78 12.11
CA ALA A 66 14.85 -5.86 11.98
C ALA A 66 16.07 -6.55 11.34
N ALA A 67 16.43 -7.75 11.79
CA ALA A 67 17.52 -8.54 11.20
C ALA A 67 17.27 -8.84 9.71
N CYS A 68 16.07 -9.30 9.37
CA CYS A 68 15.67 -9.55 7.97
C CYS A 68 15.78 -8.29 7.10
N LEU A 69 15.34 -7.14 7.61
CA LEU A 69 15.46 -5.87 6.88
C LEU A 69 16.91 -5.44 6.67
N GLU A 70 17.79 -5.70 7.65
CA GLU A 70 19.22 -5.36 7.54
C GLU A 70 19.96 -6.31 6.58
N GLU A 71 19.68 -7.62 6.63
CA GLU A 71 20.39 -8.63 5.84
C GLU A 71 19.86 -8.76 4.41
N VAL A 72 18.54 -8.74 4.23
CA VAL A 72 17.87 -9.00 2.94
C VAL A 72 17.48 -7.70 2.24
N GLY A 73 17.28 -6.62 3.00
CA GLY A 73 16.81 -5.33 2.47
C GLY A 73 15.29 -5.24 2.29
N ILE A 74 14.54 -6.30 2.59
CA ILE A 74 13.06 -6.28 2.58
C ILE A 74 12.51 -7.11 3.73
N VAL A 75 11.48 -6.60 4.39
CA VAL A 75 10.71 -7.33 5.40
C VAL A 75 9.22 -7.11 5.20
N PHE A 76 8.43 -8.15 5.47
CA PHE A 76 6.97 -8.05 5.54
C PHE A 76 6.52 -8.02 7.00
N LEU A 77 5.83 -6.94 7.37
CA LEU A 77 5.32 -6.70 8.71
C LEU A 77 3.84 -7.09 8.73
N PHE A 78 3.55 -8.27 9.27
CA PHE A 78 2.19 -8.80 9.27
C PHE A 78 1.31 -8.13 10.34
N ALA A 79 0.31 -7.36 9.91
CA ALA A 79 -0.50 -6.49 10.77
C ALA A 79 -1.08 -7.18 12.03
N PRO A 80 -1.61 -8.42 11.98
CA PRO A 80 -2.09 -9.11 13.18
C PRO A 80 -1.01 -9.34 14.25
N SER A 81 0.26 -9.48 13.86
CA SER A 81 1.39 -9.66 14.77
C SER A 81 1.77 -8.35 15.48
N TYR A 82 1.67 -7.22 14.78
CA TYR A 82 2.13 -5.91 15.28
C TYR A 82 1.01 -5.02 15.84
N HIS A 83 -0.26 -5.35 15.56
CA HIS A 83 -1.42 -4.60 16.03
C HIS A 83 -2.47 -5.50 16.70
N PRO A 84 -2.11 -6.27 17.74
CA PRO A 84 -3.02 -7.25 18.35
C PRO A 84 -4.29 -6.59 18.92
N ALA A 85 -4.22 -5.34 19.36
CA ALA A 85 -5.37 -4.57 19.86
C ALA A 85 -6.43 -4.28 18.77
N MET A 86 -6.06 -4.31 17.48
CA MET A 86 -7.03 -4.11 16.39
C MET A 86 -8.12 -5.18 16.35
N ARG A 87 -7.93 -6.33 17.00
CA ARG A 87 -8.95 -7.38 17.12
C ARG A 87 -10.24 -6.89 17.80
N PHE A 88 -10.13 -5.95 18.73
CA PHE A 88 -11.28 -5.40 19.45
C PHE A 88 -12.18 -4.53 18.56
N ALA A 89 -11.65 -4.03 17.44
CA ALA A 89 -12.43 -3.27 16.46
C ALA A 89 -13.14 -4.17 15.43
N ILE A 90 -12.86 -5.49 15.36
CA ILE A 90 -13.41 -6.38 14.33
C ILE A 90 -14.94 -6.48 14.45
N GLY A 91 -15.47 -6.74 15.66
CA GLY A 91 -16.91 -6.85 15.91
C GLY A 91 -17.66 -5.58 15.52
N PRO A 92 -17.33 -4.42 16.11
CA PRO A 92 -17.97 -3.15 15.77
C PRO A 92 -17.91 -2.81 14.28
N ARG A 93 -16.77 -3.06 13.61
CA ARG A 93 -16.65 -2.81 12.17
C ARG A 93 -17.57 -3.70 11.33
N ARG A 94 -17.77 -4.96 11.73
CA ARG A 94 -18.67 -5.88 11.05
C ARG A 94 -20.13 -5.47 11.22
N ASP A 95 -20.49 -4.94 12.38
CA ASP A 95 -21.87 -4.53 12.67
C ASP A 95 -22.25 -3.24 11.94
N ILE A 96 -21.32 -2.29 11.80
CA ILE A 96 -21.53 -1.03 11.08
C ILE A 96 -21.75 -1.25 9.56
N ARG A 97 -21.14 -2.29 8.96
CA ARG A 97 -21.24 -2.63 7.52
C ARG A 97 -20.98 -1.47 6.55
N ALA A 98 -20.25 -0.45 6.99
CA ALA A 98 -19.88 0.72 6.20
C ALA A 98 -18.38 1.01 6.34
N ARG A 99 -17.83 1.78 5.39
CA ARG A 99 -16.44 2.26 5.48
C ARG A 99 -16.33 3.25 6.65
N THR A 100 -15.27 3.13 7.42
CA THR A 100 -14.95 4.03 8.54
C THR A 100 -13.48 4.46 8.44
N VAL A 101 -13.02 5.28 9.38
CA VAL A 101 -11.59 5.65 9.48
C VAL A 101 -10.67 4.42 9.52
N PHE A 102 -11.13 3.29 10.09
CA PHE A 102 -10.36 2.04 10.12
C PHE A 102 -10.02 1.46 8.74
N ASN A 103 -10.71 1.87 7.68
CA ASN A 103 -10.37 1.48 6.30
C ASN A 103 -9.15 2.23 5.75
N ILE A 104 -8.78 3.36 6.35
CA ILE A 104 -7.63 4.16 5.93
C ILE A 104 -6.46 4.11 6.93
N LEU A 105 -6.65 3.51 8.11
CA LEU A 105 -5.60 3.42 9.13
C LEU A 105 -4.44 2.48 8.75
N GLY A 106 -4.68 1.42 7.97
CA GLY A 106 -3.65 0.40 7.67
C GLY A 106 -2.32 0.99 7.16
N PRO A 107 -2.35 1.84 6.12
CA PRO A 107 -1.16 2.55 5.65
C PRO A 107 -0.50 3.49 6.68
N LEU A 108 -1.24 4.00 7.65
CA LEU A 108 -0.75 4.96 8.63
C LEU A 108 -0.02 4.30 9.82
N THR A 109 -0.22 2.99 10.04
CA THR A 109 0.23 2.32 11.26
C THR A 109 1.45 1.43 11.10
N ASN A 110 2.19 1.51 9.99
CA ASN A 110 3.40 0.69 9.80
C ASN A 110 4.36 0.80 11.02
N PRO A 111 4.66 -0.30 11.72
CA PRO A 111 5.41 -0.25 12.98
C PRO A 111 6.88 0.13 12.80
N ALA A 112 7.43 -0.02 11.58
CA ALA A 112 8.80 0.38 11.26
C ALA A 112 8.94 1.88 10.94
N SER A 113 7.84 2.65 10.94
CA SER A 113 7.84 4.10 10.68
C SER A 113 8.65 4.51 9.43
N PRO A 114 8.29 3.99 8.24
CA PRO A 114 9.03 4.25 7.00
C PRO A 114 9.10 5.74 6.71
N THR A 115 10.26 6.19 6.20
CA THR A 115 10.45 7.61 5.89
C THR A 115 9.76 8.03 4.59
N ASN A 116 9.52 7.07 3.70
CA ASN A 116 8.99 7.25 2.37
C ASN A 116 7.88 6.24 2.12
N MET A 117 6.78 6.64 1.48
CA MET A 117 5.64 5.73 1.26
C MET A 117 5.03 5.89 -0.13
N LEU A 118 4.62 4.78 -0.74
CA LEU A 118 3.63 4.75 -1.82
C LEU A 118 2.33 4.18 -1.24
N VAL A 119 1.30 5.00 -1.16
CA VAL A 119 0.02 4.66 -0.52
C VAL A 119 -1.11 4.72 -1.52
N GLY A 120 -1.72 3.56 -1.79
CA GLY A 120 -2.96 3.46 -2.53
C GLY A 120 -4.19 3.79 -1.68
N VAL A 121 -5.12 4.59 -2.20
CA VAL A 121 -6.41 4.87 -1.55
C VAL A 121 -7.59 4.51 -2.45
N TYR A 122 -8.65 3.97 -1.85
CA TYR A 122 -9.83 3.51 -2.60
C TYR A 122 -10.69 4.63 -3.20
N ALA A 123 -10.47 5.89 -2.82
CA ALA A 123 -11.23 7.04 -3.31
C ALA A 123 -10.30 8.24 -3.58
N PRO A 124 -10.49 8.97 -4.69
CA PRO A 124 -9.57 10.03 -5.12
C PRO A 124 -9.49 11.20 -4.13
N GLU A 125 -10.59 11.54 -3.46
CA GLU A 125 -10.68 12.59 -2.45
C GLU A 125 -9.83 12.31 -1.21
N LEU A 126 -9.41 11.05 -0.98
CA LEU A 126 -8.56 10.68 0.14
C LEU A 126 -7.07 10.93 -0.11
N THR A 127 -6.66 11.14 -1.37
CA THR A 127 -5.23 11.27 -1.72
C THR A 127 -4.57 12.41 -0.93
N GLU A 128 -5.18 13.60 -0.93
CA GLU A 128 -4.61 14.79 -0.30
C GLU A 128 -4.69 14.77 1.24
N PRO A 129 -5.83 14.45 1.88
CA PRO A 129 -5.89 14.31 3.33
C PRO A 129 -4.89 13.28 3.88
N MET A 130 -4.72 12.15 3.19
CA MET A 130 -3.75 11.12 3.56
C MET A 130 -2.31 11.64 3.42
N ALA A 131 -1.96 12.32 2.32
CA ALA A 131 -0.63 12.87 2.12
C ALA A 131 -0.27 13.91 3.19
N ARG A 132 -1.22 14.77 3.56
CA ARG A 132 -1.06 15.75 4.65
C ARG A 132 -0.87 15.07 6.00
N THR A 133 -1.66 14.04 6.29
CA THR A 133 -1.55 13.24 7.52
C THR A 133 -0.17 12.59 7.62
N LEU A 134 0.33 11.97 6.55
CA LEU A 134 1.67 11.41 6.51
C LEU A 134 2.75 12.48 6.79
N GLY A 135 2.60 13.69 6.25
CA GLY A 135 3.50 14.81 6.56
C GLY A 135 3.49 15.19 8.04
N GLN A 136 2.31 15.30 8.64
CA GLN A 136 2.14 15.59 10.07
C GLN A 136 2.72 14.49 10.97
N MET A 137 2.67 13.23 10.52
CA MET A 137 3.29 12.10 11.21
C MET A 137 4.79 11.94 10.90
N GLY A 138 5.43 12.94 10.29
CA GLY A 138 6.88 13.01 10.11
C GLY A 138 7.46 12.24 8.91
N ARG A 139 6.63 11.80 7.96
CA ARG A 139 7.15 11.17 6.73
C ARG A 139 7.85 12.24 5.87
N ARG A 140 9.00 11.89 5.30
CA ARG A 140 9.81 12.83 4.49
C ARG A 140 9.22 13.04 3.09
N ALA A 141 8.72 11.95 2.48
CA ALA A 141 8.00 12.02 1.22
C ALA A 141 6.97 10.90 1.11
N ALA A 142 5.91 11.12 0.35
CA ALA A 142 4.95 10.09 0.01
C ALA A 142 4.27 10.37 -1.32
N TYR A 143 3.98 9.34 -2.08
CA TYR A 143 2.99 9.38 -3.14
C TYR A 143 1.73 8.72 -2.62
N VAL A 144 0.63 9.48 -2.53
CA VAL A 144 -0.69 8.91 -2.28
C VAL A 144 -1.48 8.89 -3.57
N VAL A 145 -1.92 7.71 -3.99
CA VAL A 145 -2.41 7.47 -5.36
C VAL A 145 -3.81 6.88 -5.36
N HIS A 146 -4.57 7.25 -6.38
CA HIS A 146 -5.83 6.63 -6.75
C HIS A 146 -5.87 6.48 -8.27
N GLY A 147 -5.87 5.24 -8.75
CA GLY A 147 -5.98 4.94 -10.17
C GLY A 147 -7.43 4.96 -10.63
N THR A 148 -7.68 5.41 -11.84
CA THR A 148 -9.00 5.35 -12.49
C THR A 148 -8.88 4.58 -13.79
N TYR A 149 -9.64 3.49 -13.90
CA TYR A 149 -9.78 2.73 -15.14
C TYR A 149 -10.35 3.61 -16.24
N GLY A 150 -10.10 3.27 -17.52
CA GLY A 150 -10.69 3.98 -18.65
C GLY A 150 -12.23 4.01 -18.65
N ASP A 151 -12.89 3.11 -17.91
CA ASP A 151 -14.35 3.08 -17.72
C ASP A 151 -14.85 3.85 -16.50
N GLY A 152 -13.97 4.56 -15.78
CA GLY A 152 -14.30 5.40 -14.63
C GLY A 152 -14.29 4.70 -13.27
N ARG A 153 -14.07 3.38 -13.19
CA ARG A 153 -13.91 2.69 -11.90
C ARG A 153 -12.59 3.06 -11.22
N GLY A 154 -12.57 3.10 -9.89
CA GLY A 154 -11.39 3.46 -9.09
C GLY A 154 -10.61 2.26 -8.53
N LEU A 155 -9.31 2.43 -8.30
CA LEU A 155 -8.43 1.45 -7.67
C LEU A 155 -7.43 2.11 -6.71
N ASP A 156 -7.08 1.40 -5.64
CA ASP A 156 -6.02 1.79 -4.70
C ASP A 156 -4.59 1.51 -5.20
N GLU A 157 -4.33 1.73 -6.48
CA GLU A 157 -2.98 1.59 -7.09
C GLU A 157 -2.80 2.63 -8.19
N MET A 158 -1.56 2.80 -8.64
CA MET A 158 -1.32 3.38 -9.96
C MET A 158 -1.71 2.36 -11.04
N LEU A 159 -2.40 2.81 -12.07
CA LEU A 159 -2.92 1.95 -13.15
C LEU A 159 -2.23 2.26 -14.48
N THR A 160 -1.98 1.23 -15.29
CA THR A 160 -1.59 1.36 -16.71
C THR A 160 -2.80 1.37 -17.65
N THR A 161 -3.99 1.13 -17.13
CA THR A 161 -5.27 1.09 -17.86
C THR A 161 -5.91 2.48 -18.02
N GLY A 162 -5.43 3.49 -17.28
CA GLY A 162 -5.96 4.85 -17.25
C GLY A 162 -5.14 5.77 -16.32
N PRO A 163 -5.57 7.03 -16.13
CA PRO A 163 -4.83 7.99 -15.32
C PRO A 163 -4.90 7.66 -13.82
N SER A 164 -4.00 8.24 -13.05
CA SER A 164 -4.00 8.18 -11.59
C SER A 164 -3.94 9.58 -10.99
N ARG A 165 -4.79 9.86 -10.02
CA ARG A 165 -4.66 11.06 -9.18
C ARG A 165 -3.59 10.82 -8.13
N ILE A 166 -2.67 11.77 -7.99
CA ILE A 166 -1.51 11.67 -7.12
C ILE A 166 -1.42 12.89 -6.21
N SER A 167 -1.37 12.67 -4.90
CA SER A 167 -0.96 13.68 -3.91
C SER A 167 0.46 13.37 -3.46
N HIS A 168 1.41 14.20 -3.89
CA HIS A 168 2.83 14.04 -3.60
C HIS A 168 3.22 14.92 -2.40
N LEU A 169 3.52 14.27 -1.28
CA LEU A 169 4.19 14.87 -0.13
C LEU A 169 5.70 14.89 -0.38
N ARG A 170 6.34 16.04 -0.24
CA ARG A 170 7.80 16.18 -0.20
C ARG A 170 8.19 17.37 0.66
N ASN A 171 9.05 17.14 1.65
CA ASN A 171 9.57 18.20 2.54
C ASN A 171 8.45 19.06 3.16
N GLY A 172 7.40 18.41 3.68
CA GLY A 172 6.27 19.09 4.33
C GLY A 172 5.27 19.76 3.38
N THR A 173 5.53 19.77 2.07
CA THR A 173 4.61 20.34 1.06
C THR A 173 3.87 19.21 0.35
N VAL A 174 2.57 19.39 0.13
CA VAL A 174 1.74 18.48 -0.67
C VAL A 174 1.35 19.16 -1.98
N ARG A 175 1.63 18.48 -3.11
CA ARG A 175 1.17 18.88 -4.44
C ARG A 175 0.31 17.78 -5.04
N THR A 176 -0.87 18.14 -5.52
CA THR A 176 -1.80 17.21 -6.17
C THR A 176 -1.77 17.41 -7.69
N PHE A 177 -1.73 16.32 -8.44
CA PHE A 177 -1.77 16.30 -9.90
C PHE A 177 -2.29 14.96 -10.41
N ASP A 178 -2.73 14.93 -11.66
CA ASP A 178 -3.05 13.69 -12.35
C ASP A 178 -1.84 13.25 -13.19
N PHE A 179 -1.64 11.94 -13.27
CA PHE A 179 -0.55 11.32 -14.01
C PHE A 179 -1.09 10.21 -14.89
N ASP A 180 -0.67 10.23 -16.15
CA ASP A 180 -1.04 9.22 -17.12
C ASP A 180 0.21 8.44 -17.57
N PRO A 181 0.30 7.12 -17.37
CA PRO A 181 1.46 6.35 -17.86
C PRO A 181 1.68 6.43 -19.37
N ALA A 182 0.65 6.79 -20.15
CA ALA A 182 0.80 7.03 -21.58
C ALA A 182 1.79 8.18 -21.86
N ASP A 183 1.93 9.14 -20.94
CA ASP A 183 2.91 10.23 -21.04
C ASP A 183 4.36 9.74 -20.98
N LEU A 184 4.59 8.54 -20.46
CA LEU A 184 5.90 7.87 -20.46
C LEU A 184 6.04 6.84 -21.60
N GLY A 185 5.07 6.75 -22.50
CA GLY A 185 5.07 5.81 -23.63
C GLY A 185 4.60 4.38 -23.28
N PHE A 186 4.00 4.15 -22.09
CA PHE A 186 3.41 2.85 -21.79
C PHE A 186 2.15 2.61 -22.62
N ALA A 187 2.04 1.43 -23.21
CA ALA A 187 0.82 0.99 -23.84
C ALA A 187 -0.29 0.81 -22.80
N ARG A 188 -1.54 1.11 -23.20
CA ARG A 188 -2.71 0.88 -22.35
C ARG A 188 -2.90 -0.62 -22.12
N ALA A 189 -2.86 -1.01 -20.84
CA ALA A 189 -3.30 -2.32 -20.44
C ALA A 189 -4.84 -2.38 -20.39
N THR A 190 -5.37 -3.59 -20.41
CA THR A 190 -6.77 -3.89 -20.14
C THR A 190 -6.95 -4.38 -18.70
N LEU A 191 -8.21 -4.49 -18.26
CA LEU A 191 -8.53 -5.11 -16.97
C LEU A 191 -8.12 -6.58 -16.90
N GLU A 192 -8.18 -7.29 -18.03
CA GLU A 192 -7.81 -8.70 -18.08
C GLU A 192 -6.30 -8.89 -17.90
N ASP A 193 -5.48 -7.96 -18.42
CA ASP A 193 -4.02 -8.00 -18.29
C ASP A 193 -3.54 -7.88 -16.83
N ILE A 194 -4.36 -7.29 -15.95
CA ILE A 194 -4.02 -7.11 -14.54
C ILE A 194 -4.78 -8.06 -13.61
N ARG A 195 -5.53 -9.00 -14.16
CA ARG A 195 -6.35 -9.93 -13.39
C ARG A 195 -5.50 -10.91 -12.59
N GLY A 196 -5.99 -11.32 -11.42
CA GLY A 196 -5.37 -12.32 -10.54
C GLY A 196 -6.36 -13.32 -9.96
#